data_AF-A0A0D3VCD0-F1
#
_entry.id   AF-A0A0D3VCD0-F1
#
_cell.length_a   1.000
_cell.length_b   1.000
_cell.length_c   1.000
_cell.angle_alpha   90.00
_cell.angle_beta   90.00
_cell.angle_gamma   90.00
#
_symmetry.space_group_name_H-M   'P 1'
#
loop_
_entity.id
_entity.type
_entity.pdbx_description
1 polymer ?
#
loop_
_entity_poly.entity_id
_entity_poly.type
_entity_poly.pdbx_seq_one_letter_code
_entity_poly.pdbx_strand_id
1 'polypeptide(L)'
;MDFECEGFLGIEADSLMEEALEDYAPWFNLAYDVNRLVNEIRQSIQVDGDQHKEILIHMLVTKISNHFQSIILLLKKGLSVEADILVRSMLESVIPIRLLVIDEKFFDEFVRNDKANKYSLYNVLLDKRNENVFEVAKIDATKRDELKDELSPFFKDGKIRTFKTEELAIRSGMNMDYQLAYRYLSGYVHSSFDTLEKAYLIIEEGELVAFNYGHYTEPYPRILFSSMYFVLKAIEHVNEYFNVDKKEEIEIIVKGIQSLNAKQ
;
A
#
# COMPACT_ATOMS: atom_id res chain seq x y z
N MET A 1 7.30 -15.53 28.79
CA MET A 1 7.77 -14.42 29.67
C MET A 1 8.42 -13.29 28.88
N ASP A 2 8.76 -13.46 27.60
CA ASP A 2 9.35 -12.40 26.78
C ASP A 2 8.26 -11.54 26.12
N PHE A 3 7.12 -12.14 25.74
CA PHE A 3 6.03 -11.41 25.08
C PHE A 3 5.40 -10.32 25.98
N GLU A 4 5.33 -10.54 27.30
CA GLU A 4 4.79 -9.54 28.23
C GLU A 4 5.66 -8.28 28.32
N CYS A 5 6.97 -8.39 28.04
CA CYS A 5 7.91 -7.27 28.10
C CYS A 5 8.22 -6.69 26.73
N GLU A 6 8.46 -7.53 25.73
CA GLU A 6 8.91 -7.16 24.38
C GLU A 6 7.79 -7.20 23.34
N GLY A 7 6.61 -7.76 23.66
CA GLY A 7 5.51 -7.94 22.73
C GLY A 7 5.92 -8.72 21.49
N PHE A 8 5.49 -8.23 20.32
CA PHE A 8 5.83 -8.79 19.01
C PHE A 8 7.32 -8.71 18.63
N LEU A 9 8.13 -8.00 19.42
CA LEU A 9 9.59 -7.94 19.23
C LEU A 9 10.32 -9.10 19.93
N GLY A 10 9.65 -9.80 20.85
CA GLY A 10 10.22 -10.94 21.57
C GLY A 10 10.25 -12.24 20.75
N ILE A 11 11.10 -13.17 21.17
CA ILE A 11 11.27 -14.50 20.55
C ILE A 11 10.00 -15.35 20.72
N GLU A 12 9.24 -15.12 21.80
CA GLU A 12 8.00 -15.84 22.08
C GLU A 12 6.92 -15.59 21.01
N ALA A 13 6.93 -14.42 20.35
CA ALA A 13 6.07 -14.13 19.21
C ALA A 13 6.39 -15.02 17.99
N ASP A 14 7.65 -15.46 17.84
CA ASP A 14 8.06 -16.36 16.75
C ASP A 14 7.53 -17.80 16.95
N SER A 15 7.38 -18.26 18.19
CA SER A 15 6.84 -19.59 18.46
C SER A 15 5.34 -19.68 18.18
N LEU A 16 4.57 -18.64 18.54
CA LEU A 16 3.13 -18.55 18.25
C LEU A 16 2.84 -18.38 16.75
N MET A 17 3.86 -18.06 15.95
CA MET A 17 3.75 -17.93 14.50
C MET A 17 3.71 -19.29 13.80
N GLU A 18 4.41 -20.31 14.31
CA GLU A 18 4.51 -21.62 13.61
C GLU A 18 3.14 -22.27 13.39
N GLU A 19 2.26 -22.22 14.39
CA GLU A 19 0.89 -22.76 14.32
C GLU A 19 0.04 -22.01 13.28
N ALA A 20 0.06 -20.67 13.28
CA ALA A 20 -0.65 -19.88 12.29
C ALA A 20 -0.10 -20.08 10.86
N LEU A 21 1.19 -20.36 10.70
CA LEU A 21 1.76 -20.65 9.39
C LEU A 21 1.31 -21.98 8.82
N GLU A 22 1.01 -22.99 9.66
CA GLU A 22 0.49 -24.27 9.21
C GLU A 22 -0.94 -24.14 8.68
N ASP A 23 -1.82 -23.47 9.42
CA ASP A 23 -3.23 -23.30 9.06
C ASP A 23 -3.41 -22.50 7.75
N TYR A 24 -2.54 -21.52 7.52
CA TYR A 24 -2.59 -20.65 6.34
C TYR A 24 -1.51 -20.97 5.29
N ALA A 25 -0.83 -22.11 5.41
CA ALA A 25 0.25 -22.50 4.49
C ALA A 25 -0.12 -22.41 3.00
N PRO A 26 -1.33 -22.82 2.55
CA PRO A 26 -1.71 -22.69 1.15
C PRO A 26 -1.72 -21.23 0.66
N TRP A 27 -2.19 -20.30 1.50
CA TRP A 27 -2.21 -18.87 1.18
C TRP A 27 -0.81 -18.28 1.11
N PHE A 28 0.05 -18.60 2.07
CA PHE A 28 1.44 -18.13 2.06
C PHE A 28 2.23 -18.68 0.88
N ASN A 29 2.07 -19.96 0.54
CA ASN A 29 2.73 -20.55 -0.62
C ASN A 29 2.38 -19.80 -1.91
N LEU A 30 1.10 -19.53 -2.11
CA LEU A 30 0.64 -18.75 -3.26
C LEU A 30 1.18 -17.32 -3.23
N ALA A 31 1.22 -16.67 -2.06
CA ALA A 31 1.82 -15.35 -1.91
C ALA A 31 3.31 -15.35 -2.26
N TYR A 32 4.05 -16.40 -1.92
CA TYR A 32 5.45 -16.56 -2.36
C TYR A 32 5.57 -16.73 -3.87
N ASP A 33 4.65 -17.43 -4.53
CA ASP A 33 4.62 -17.53 -6.00
C ASP A 33 4.40 -16.16 -6.65
N VAL A 34 3.43 -15.38 -6.13
CA VAL A 34 3.21 -13.98 -6.57
C VAL A 34 4.46 -13.12 -6.33
N ASN A 35 5.13 -13.30 -5.19
CA ASN A 35 6.37 -12.57 -4.89
C ASN A 35 7.50 -12.93 -5.86
N ARG A 36 7.64 -14.19 -6.27
CA ARG A 36 8.65 -14.57 -7.28
C ARG A 36 8.33 -13.90 -8.62
N LEU A 37 7.07 -13.96 -9.06
CA LEU A 37 6.64 -13.36 -10.32
C LEU A 37 6.90 -11.84 -10.37
N VAL A 38 6.53 -11.08 -9.32
CA VAL A 38 6.77 -9.63 -9.31
C VAL A 38 8.26 -9.29 -9.35
N ASN A 39 9.11 -10.09 -8.70
CA ASN A 39 10.56 -9.87 -8.74
C ASN A 39 11.16 -10.22 -10.10
N GLU A 40 10.71 -11.29 -10.75
CA GLU A 40 11.11 -11.62 -12.13
C GLU A 40 10.76 -10.48 -13.08
N ILE A 41 9.54 -9.95 -13.00
CA ILE A 41 9.10 -8.83 -13.83
C ILE A 41 9.98 -7.60 -13.57
N ARG A 42 10.22 -7.25 -12.30
CA ARG A 42 11.08 -6.11 -11.96
C ARG A 42 12.47 -6.24 -12.56
N GLN A 43 13.07 -7.44 -12.55
CA GLN A 43 14.39 -7.68 -13.12
C GLN A 43 14.38 -7.66 -14.66
N SER A 44 13.26 -7.98 -15.28
CA SER A 44 13.11 -7.99 -16.75
C SER A 44 12.90 -6.60 -17.37
N ILE A 45 12.40 -5.64 -16.58
CA ILE A 45 12.19 -4.27 -17.06
C ILE A 45 13.55 -3.61 -17.26
N GLN A 46 13.88 -3.31 -18.51
CA GLN A 46 15.00 -2.46 -18.86
C GLN A 46 14.50 -1.02 -18.98
N VAL A 47 15.03 -0.13 -18.13
CA VAL A 47 14.68 1.28 -18.13
C VAL A 47 15.86 2.08 -18.67
N ASP A 48 15.59 2.93 -19.66
CA ASP A 48 16.56 3.93 -20.11
C ASP A 48 16.51 5.15 -19.16
N GLY A 49 17.69 5.68 -18.79
CA GLY A 49 17.83 6.76 -17.82
C GLY A 49 17.13 8.06 -18.23
N ASP A 50 16.91 8.25 -19.53
CA ASP A 50 16.22 9.43 -20.07
C ASP A 50 14.69 9.25 -20.13
N GLN A 51 14.18 8.04 -19.86
CA GLN A 51 12.75 7.72 -19.87
C GLN A 51 12.13 7.88 -18.47
N HIS A 52 11.95 9.12 -18.03
CA HIS A 52 11.45 9.43 -16.68
C HIS A 52 10.12 8.75 -16.32
N LYS A 53 9.22 8.56 -17.30
CA LYS A 53 7.94 7.85 -17.13
C LYS A 53 8.18 6.38 -16.77
N GLU A 54 9.10 5.71 -17.45
CA GLU A 54 9.48 4.32 -17.19
C GLU A 54 10.13 4.17 -15.81
N ILE A 55 11.00 5.10 -15.45
CA ILE A 55 11.62 5.17 -14.11
C ILE A 55 10.54 5.27 -13.04
N LEU A 56 9.54 6.14 -13.23
CA LEU A 56 8.43 6.29 -12.30
C LEU A 56 7.60 5.01 -12.16
N ILE A 57 7.27 4.34 -13.27
CA ILE A 57 6.56 3.06 -13.22
C ILE A 57 7.39 2.03 -12.45
N HIS A 58 8.70 1.91 -12.74
CA HIS A 58 9.59 0.98 -12.05
C HIS A 58 9.70 1.25 -10.54
N MET A 59 9.76 2.53 -10.13
CA MET A 59 9.74 2.93 -8.72
C MET A 59 8.44 2.52 -8.03
N LEU A 60 7.29 2.72 -8.69
CA LEU A 60 5.98 2.36 -8.13
C LEU A 60 5.82 0.84 -8.00
N VAL A 61 6.26 0.06 -8.99
CA VAL A 61 6.25 -1.41 -8.92
C VAL A 61 7.17 -1.91 -7.80
N THR A 62 8.35 -1.29 -7.64
CA THR A 62 9.25 -1.61 -6.53
C THR A 62 8.60 -1.31 -5.17
N LYS A 63 7.91 -0.18 -5.03
CA LYS A 63 7.16 0.16 -3.82
C LYS A 63 6.06 -0.87 -3.53
N ILE A 64 5.31 -1.31 -4.54
CA ILE A 64 4.27 -2.35 -4.41
C ILE A 64 4.90 -3.68 -3.98
N SER A 65 6.01 -4.09 -4.59
CA SER A 65 6.74 -5.31 -4.20
C SER A 65 7.20 -5.26 -2.75
N ASN A 66 7.73 -4.11 -2.30
CA ASN A 66 8.17 -3.94 -0.91
C ASN A 66 6.98 -3.99 0.05
N HIS A 67 5.86 -3.32 -0.26
CA HIS A 67 4.65 -3.42 0.55
C HIS A 67 4.11 -4.85 0.63
N PHE A 68 4.09 -5.58 -0.48
CA PHE A 68 3.65 -6.97 -0.50
C PHE A 68 4.52 -7.86 0.40
N GLN A 69 5.84 -7.71 0.33
CA GLN A 69 6.77 -8.44 1.21
C GLN A 69 6.59 -8.04 2.68
N SER A 70 6.41 -6.74 2.97
CA SER A 70 6.13 -6.26 4.32
C SER A 70 4.82 -6.81 4.87
N ILE A 71 3.76 -6.90 4.06
CA ILE A 71 2.49 -7.52 4.44
C ILE A 71 2.72 -8.97 4.85
N ILE A 72 3.43 -9.75 4.02
CA ILE A 72 3.76 -11.14 4.36
C ILE A 72 4.48 -11.17 5.70
N LEU A 73 5.54 -10.38 5.89
CA LEU A 73 6.30 -10.37 7.15
C LEU A 73 5.45 -9.99 8.37
N LEU A 74 4.58 -8.99 8.25
CA LEU A 74 3.67 -8.56 9.33
C LEU A 74 2.65 -9.65 9.66
N LEU A 75 2.06 -10.27 8.65
CA LEU A 75 1.13 -11.38 8.85
C LEU A 75 1.83 -12.55 9.53
N LYS A 76 3.04 -12.91 9.12
CA LYS A 76 3.81 -13.96 9.83
C LYS A 76 4.02 -13.61 11.31
N LYS A 77 4.13 -12.32 11.64
CA LYS A 77 4.23 -11.82 13.02
C LYS A 77 2.89 -11.59 13.71
N GLY A 78 1.74 -11.98 13.14
CA GLY A 78 0.43 -11.73 13.77
C GLY A 78 -0.09 -10.29 13.68
N LEU A 79 0.63 -9.39 13.01
CA LEU A 79 0.34 -7.96 12.89
C LEU A 79 -0.60 -7.67 11.71
N SER A 80 -1.82 -8.20 11.79
CA SER A 80 -2.82 -8.11 10.72
C SER A 80 -3.35 -6.70 10.48
N VAL A 81 -3.51 -5.90 11.52
CA VAL A 81 -4.06 -4.54 11.39
C VAL A 81 -3.06 -3.68 10.60
N GLU A 82 -1.78 -3.82 10.92
CA GLU A 82 -0.66 -3.16 10.24
C GLU A 82 -0.54 -3.64 8.78
N ALA A 83 -0.70 -4.94 8.55
CA ALA A 83 -0.70 -5.50 7.20
C ALA A 83 -1.84 -4.93 6.34
N ASP A 84 -3.05 -4.77 6.90
CA ASP A 84 -4.21 -4.25 6.18
C ASP A 84 -4.02 -2.78 5.76
N ILE A 85 -3.38 -1.96 6.61
CA ILE A 85 -2.99 -0.58 6.28
C ILE A 85 -2.07 -0.57 5.04
N LEU A 86 -1.12 -1.50 4.94
CA LEU A 86 -0.22 -1.56 3.79
C LEU A 86 -0.93 -1.95 2.48
N VAL A 87 -1.99 -2.75 2.55
CA VAL A 87 -2.79 -3.09 1.35
C VAL A 87 -3.36 -1.83 0.70
N ARG A 88 -3.83 -0.87 1.50
CA ARG A 88 -4.29 0.43 0.97
C ARG A 88 -3.17 1.22 0.29
N SER A 89 -1.98 1.24 0.88
CA SER A 89 -0.81 1.92 0.29
C SER A 89 -0.39 1.29 -1.05
N MET A 90 -0.62 -0.02 -1.23
CA MET A 90 -0.43 -0.68 -2.52
C MET A 90 -1.38 -0.12 -3.57
N LEU A 91 -2.70 -0.05 -3.29
CA LEU A 91 -3.69 0.50 -4.22
C LEU A 91 -3.33 1.94 -4.64
N GLU A 92 -2.92 2.78 -3.70
CA GLU A 92 -2.48 4.16 -3.98
C GLU A 92 -1.28 4.22 -4.94
N SER A 93 -0.53 3.11 -5.09
CA SER A 93 0.57 2.97 -6.03
C SER A 93 0.13 2.30 -7.35
N VAL A 94 -0.86 1.41 -7.34
CA VAL A 94 -1.43 0.78 -8.55
C VAL A 94 -2.15 1.81 -9.42
N ILE A 95 -2.94 2.71 -8.82
CA ILE A 95 -3.73 3.71 -9.55
C ILE A 95 -2.84 4.61 -10.43
N PRO A 96 -1.75 5.21 -9.92
CA PRO A 96 -0.83 5.97 -10.75
C PRO A 96 -0.16 5.14 -11.85
N ILE A 97 0.17 3.86 -11.60
CA ILE A 97 0.71 2.98 -12.66
C ILE A 97 -0.29 2.92 -13.81
N ARG A 98 -1.57 2.62 -13.53
CA ARG A 98 -2.60 2.55 -14.57
C ARG A 98 -2.69 3.85 -15.37
N LEU A 99 -2.69 5.00 -14.70
CA LEU A 99 -2.75 6.31 -15.37
C LEU A 99 -1.53 6.60 -16.23
N LEU A 100 -0.33 6.23 -15.77
CA LEU A 100 0.88 6.37 -16.58
C LEU A 100 0.77 5.53 -17.86
N VAL A 101 0.17 4.34 -17.80
CA VAL A 101 -0.02 3.50 -18.99
C VAL A 101 -1.01 4.09 -19.99
N ILE A 102 -2.13 4.67 -19.51
CA ILE A 102 -3.24 5.08 -20.40
C ILE A 102 -3.29 6.57 -20.75
N ASP A 103 -2.54 7.42 -20.04
CA ASP A 103 -2.60 8.87 -20.19
C ASP A 103 -1.19 9.48 -20.27
N GLU A 104 -0.79 9.86 -21.48
CA GLU A 104 0.53 10.43 -21.75
C GLU A 104 0.83 11.73 -21.01
N LYS A 105 -0.20 12.49 -20.62
CA LYS A 105 0.01 13.75 -19.89
C LYS A 105 0.14 13.53 -18.39
N PHE A 106 -0.24 12.36 -17.89
CA PHE A 106 -0.34 12.13 -16.46
C PHE A 106 1.02 12.21 -15.75
N PHE A 107 2.12 11.86 -16.41
CA PHE A 107 3.46 11.98 -15.84
C PHE A 107 3.75 13.41 -15.35
N ASP A 108 3.57 14.42 -16.22
CA ASP A 108 3.82 15.82 -15.88
C ASP A 108 2.87 16.31 -14.77
N GLU A 109 1.62 15.84 -14.81
CA GLU A 109 0.64 16.16 -13.78
C GLU A 109 0.99 15.56 -12.42
N PHE A 110 1.53 14.34 -12.40
CA PHE A 110 1.99 13.66 -11.21
C PHE A 110 3.18 14.40 -10.58
N VAL A 111 4.19 14.77 -11.39
CA VAL A 111 5.33 15.57 -10.94
C VAL A 111 4.89 16.93 -10.39
N ARG A 112 3.97 17.60 -11.08
CA ARG A 112 3.40 18.87 -10.60
C ARG A 112 2.65 18.68 -9.28
N ASN A 113 1.88 17.60 -9.13
CA ASN A 113 1.16 17.31 -7.90
C ASN A 113 2.10 17.07 -6.71
N ASP A 114 3.21 16.36 -6.91
CA ASP A 114 4.26 16.20 -5.90
C ASP A 114 4.86 17.56 -5.48
N LYS A 115 5.19 18.43 -6.45
CA LYS A 115 5.67 19.79 -6.17
C LYS A 115 4.65 20.62 -5.39
N ALA A 116 3.36 20.53 -5.73
CA ALA A 116 2.28 21.19 -5.02
C ALA A 116 2.16 20.71 -3.56
N ASN A 117 2.28 19.39 -3.33
CA ASN A 117 2.29 18.81 -1.98
C ASN A 117 3.51 19.29 -1.18
N LYS A 118 4.70 19.32 -1.78
CA LYS A 118 5.92 19.85 -1.16
C LYS A 118 5.79 21.34 -0.80
N TYR A 119 5.22 22.14 -1.70
CA TYR A 119 4.92 23.54 -1.43
C TYR A 119 3.97 23.70 -0.23
N SER A 120 2.89 22.90 -0.17
CA SER A 120 1.96 22.90 0.96
C SER A 120 2.66 22.51 2.27
N LEU A 121 3.52 21.50 2.24
CA LEU A 121 4.29 21.07 3.40
C LEU A 121 5.24 22.19 3.89
N TYR A 122 5.95 22.86 2.98
CA TYR A 122 6.83 23.98 3.35
C TYR A 122 6.05 25.15 3.96
N ASN A 123 4.84 25.43 3.50
CA ASN A 123 4.00 26.45 4.14
C ASN A 123 3.65 26.07 5.59
N VAL A 124 3.37 24.79 5.87
CA VAL A 124 3.11 24.33 7.23
C VAL A 124 4.37 24.43 8.09
N LEU A 125 5.52 23.97 7.59
CA LEU A 125 6.76 23.91 8.35
C LEU A 125 7.38 25.29 8.60
N LEU A 126 7.18 26.25 7.69
CA LEU A 126 7.65 27.63 7.83
C LEU A 126 6.66 28.54 8.58
N ASP A 127 5.49 28.02 8.98
CA ASP A 127 4.55 28.75 9.81
C ASP A 127 5.10 28.90 11.23
N LYS A 128 5.17 30.13 11.73
CA LYS A 128 5.66 30.45 13.08
C LYS A 128 4.90 29.71 14.18
N ARG A 129 3.64 29.33 13.95
CA ARG A 129 2.85 28.53 14.90
C ARG A 129 3.41 27.13 15.12
N ASN A 130 4.24 26.64 14.19
CA ASN A 130 4.77 25.28 14.20
C ASN A 130 6.26 25.20 14.57
N GLU A 131 6.88 26.32 14.96
CA GLU A 131 8.33 26.46 15.19
C GLU A 131 8.91 25.47 16.22
N ASN A 132 8.07 24.92 17.11
CA ASN A 132 8.49 24.02 18.20
C ASN A 132 8.00 22.56 18.04
N VAL A 133 7.31 22.21 16.94
CA VAL A 133 6.64 20.90 16.82
C VAL A 133 7.62 19.78 16.43
N PHE A 134 8.62 20.12 15.61
CA PHE A 134 9.69 19.21 15.22
C PHE A 134 10.99 20.02 15.16
N GLU A 135 12.14 19.40 15.43
CA GLU A 135 13.44 19.94 14.99
C GLU A 135 13.50 19.84 13.46
N VAL A 136 12.66 20.63 12.78
CA VAL A 136 12.66 20.71 11.33
C VAL A 136 13.97 21.38 10.98
N ALA A 137 14.93 20.60 10.45
CA ALA A 137 16.16 21.12 9.89
C ALA A 137 15.83 22.38 9.09
N LYS A 138 16.42 23.53 9.46
CA LYS A 138 16.08 24.88 8.96
C LYS A 138 15.65 24.82 7.50
N ILE A 139 14.34 24.75 7.26
CA ILE A 139 13.84 24.64 5.89
C ILE A 139 14.16 25.95 5.22
N ASP A 140 14.87 25.83 4.11
CA ASP A 140 15.26 26.97 3.33
C ASP A 140 14.00 27.57 2.69
N ALA A 141 13.62 28.77 3.14
CA ALA A 141 12.47 29.49 2.62
C ALA A 141 12.59 29.75 1.11
N THR A 142 13.81 29.78 0.56
CA THR A 142 14.04 29.94 -0.88
C THR A 142 13.43 28.80 -1.68
N LYS A 143 13.51 27.54 -1.20
CA LYS A 143 12.92 26.38 -1.89
C LYS A 143 11.40 26.47 -2.01
N ARG A 144 10.73 27.05 -1.01
CA ARG A 144 9.29 27.31 -1.08
C ARG A 144 8.99 28.34 -2.18
N ASP A 145 9.78 29.40 -2.26
CA ASP A 145 9.56 30.47 -3.23
C ASP A 145 9.87 30.01 -4.67
N GLU A 146 10.92 29.21 -4.87
CA GLU A 146 11.21 28.54 -6.14
C GLU A 146 10.05 27.65 -6.61
N LEU A 147 9.50 26.82 -5.71
CA LEU A 147 8.33 25.99 -6.02
C LEU A 147 7.11 26.85 -6.34
N LYS A 148 6.91 27.97 -5.63
CA LYS A 148 5.80 28.89 -5.89
C LYS A 148 5.89 29.49 -7.29
N ASP A 149 7.08 29.92 -7.70
CA ASP A 149 7.31 30.52 -9.01
C ASP A 149 7.10 29.49 -10.12
N GLU A 150 7.64 28.28 -9.97
CA GLU A 150 7.42 27.18 -10.91
C GLU A 150 5.94 26.81 -11.05
N LEU A 151 5.21 26.79 -9.93
CA LEU A 151 3.81 26.41 -9.88
C LEU A 151 2.86 27.56 -10.26
N SER A 152 3.35 28.79 -10.38
CA SER A 152 2.54 30.00 -10.62
C SER A 152 1.51 29.88 -11.76
N PRO A 153 1.79 29.21 -12.91
CA PRO A 153 0.81 29.08 -13.99
C PRO A 153 -0.41 28.21 -13.63
N PHE A 154 -0.30 27.40 -12.57
CA PHE A 154 -1.32 26.44 -12.16
C PHE A 154 -2.15 26.92 -10.97
N PHE A 155 -1.84 28.09 -10.41
CA PHE A 155 -2.66 28.69 -9.36
C PHE A 155 -3.99 29.17 -9.92
N LYS A 156 -5.08 28.87 -9.21
CA LYS A 156 -6.41 29.44 -9.44
C LYS A 156 -6.91 30.02 -8.12
N ASP A 157 -7.32 31.29 -8.15
CA ASP A 157 -7.81 32.01 -6.97
C ASP A 157 -6.84 31.93 -5.77
N GLY A 158 -5.54 32.00 -6.04
CA GLY A 158 -4.48 31.93 -5.02
C GLY A 158 -4.27 30.54 -4.42
N LYS A 159 -4.87 29.49 -4.97
CA LYS A 159 -4.71 28.11 -4.51
C LYS A 159 -4.16 27.23 -5.63
N ILE A 160 -3.33 26.27 -5.24
CA ILE A 160 -2.95 25.15 -6.09
C ILE A 160 -3.80 23.93 -5.72
N ARG A 161 -4.40 23.30 -6.73
CA ARG A 161 -5.17 22.06 -6.55
C ARG A 161 -4.22 20.87 -6.59
N THR A 162 -4.34 19.99 -5.60
CA THR A 162 -3.74 18.66 -5.60
C THR A 162 -4.80 17.62 -5.96
N PHE A 163 -4.36 16.49 -6.51
CA PHE A 163 -5.25 15.38 -6.80
C PHE A 163 -5.59 14.62 -5.52
N LYS A 164 -6.87 14.26 -5.38
CA LYS A 164 -7.30 13.27 -4.41
C LYS A 164 -7.17 11.87 -5.02
N THR A 165 -6.86 10.87 -4.20
CA THR A 165 -6.77 9.46 -4.65
C THR A 165 -8.04 8.99 -5.35
N GLU A 166 -9.23 9.37 -4.84
CA GLU A 166 -10.52 9.04 -5.46
C GLU A 166 -10.65 9.60 -6.88
N GLU A 167 -10.18 10.83 -7.12
CA GLU A 167 -10.21 11.45 -8.45
C GLU A 167 -9.34 10.68 -9.44
N LEU A 168 -8.15 10.23 -8.99
CA LEU A 168 -7.25 9.39 -9.79
C LEU A 168 -7.85 7.99 -10.03
N ALA A 169 -8.53 7.42 -9.05
CA ALA A 169 -9.22 6.15 -9.18
C ALA A 169 -10.33 6.21 -10.24
N ILE A 170 -11.15 7.27 -10.22
CA ILE A 170 -12.19 7.49 -11.23
C ILE A 170 -11.57 7.64 -12.63
N ARG A 171 -10.53 8.47 -12.76
CA ARG A 171 -9.85 8.70 -14.04
C ARG A 171 -9.18 7.44 -14.61
N SER A 172 -8.65 6.58 -13.74
CA SER A 172 -8.01 5.31 -14.14
C SER A 172 -8.99 4.18 -14.47
N GLY A 173 -10.29 4.39 -14.20
CA GLY A 173 -11.31 3.33 -14.26
C GLY A 173 -11.28 2.38 -13.06
N MET A 174 -10.45 2.64 -12.05
CA MET A 174 -10.28 1.83 -10.84
C MET A 174 -11.16 2.30 -9.66
N ASN A 175 -12.28 2.98 -9.93
CA ASN A 175 -13.14 3.50 -8.87
C ASN A 175 -13.69 2.36 -8.00
N MET A 176 -14.03 1.20 -8.57
CA MET A 176 -14.53 0.09 -7.77
C MET A 176 -13.45 -0.48 -6.85
N ASP A 177 -12.20 -0.62 -7.33
CA ASP A 177 -11.07 -1.03 -6.50
C ASP A 177 -10.83 -0.06 -5.35
N TYR A 178 -10.95 1.24 -5.63
CA TYR A 178 -10.88 2.30 -4.63
C TYR A 178 -11.99 2.19 -3.59
N GLN A 179 -13.25 2.09 -4.01
CA GLN A 179 -14.37 1.98 -3.06
C GLN A 179 -14.28 0.69 -2.25
N LEU A 180 -13.83 -0.42 -2.85
CA LEU A 180 -13.62 -1.67 -2.13
C LEU A 180 -12.51 -1.52 -1.08
N ALA A 181 -11.32 -1.03 -1.45
CA ALA A 181 -10.24 -0.86 -0.46
C ALA A 181 -10.60 0.14 0.64
N TYR A 182 -11.27 1.25 0.30
CA TYR A 182 -11.62 2.28 1.28
C TYR A 182 -12.81 1.95 2.16
N ARG A 183 -13.74 1.08 1.72
CA ARG A 183 -14.90 0.72 2.54
C ARG A 183 -14.74 -0.63 3.22
N TYR A 184 -14.15 -1.59 2.52
CA TYR A 184 -14.04 -2.97 2.99
C TYR A 184 -12.73 -3.25 3.72
N LEU A 185 -11.62 -2.64 3.29
CA LEU A 185 -10.31 -2.81 3.93
C LEU A 185 -10.02 -1.70 4.95
N SER A 186 -10.50 -0.46 4.73
CA SER A 186 -10.19 0.65 5.64
C SER A 186 -11.01 0.69 6.94
N GLY A 187 -11.93 -0.26 7.17
CA GLY A 187 -12.55 -0.42 8.48
C GLY A 187 -11.49 -0.52 9.59
N TYR A 188 -10.42 -1.29 9.31
CA TYR A 188 -9.33 -1.56 10.24
C TYR A 188 -8.27 -0.45 10.33
N VAL A 189 -8.24 0.45 9.35
CA VAL A 189 -7.35 1.63 9.32
C VAL A 189 -7.87 2.73 10.25
N HIS A 190 -9.18 2.75 10.52
CA HIS A 190 -9.79 3.67 11.46
C HIS A 190 -9.89 3.02 12.83
N SER A 191 -9.63 3.79 13.88
CA SER A 191 -9.89 3.39 15.28
C SER A 191 -11.40 3.40 15.57
N SER A 192 -12.17 2.70 14.75
CA SER A 192 -13.60 2.48 14.95
C SER A 192 -13.80 1.45 16.06
N PHE A 193 -14.90 1.57 16.79
CA PHE A 193 -15.17 0.67 17.91
C PHE A 193 -15.26 -0.80 17.46
N ASP A 194 -15.95 -1.09 16.34
CA ASP A 194 -16.08 -2.44 15.77
C ASP A 194 -14.72 -3.08 15.44
N THR A 195 -13.79 -2.29 14.89
CA THR A 195 -12.44 -2.76 14.60
C THR A 195 -11.63 -3.01 15.86
N LEU A 196 -11.70 -2.09 16.81
CA LEU A 196 -10.95 -2.23 18.07
C LEU A 196 -11.46 -3.43 18.87
N GLU A 197 -12.77 -3.65 18.87
CA GLU A 197 -13.42 -4.80 19.50
C GLU A 197 -12.93 -6.11 18.88
N LYS A 198 -13.03 -6.26 17.55
CA LYS A 198 -12.61 -7.48 16.86
C LYS A 198 -11.12 -7.78 17.00
N ALA A 199 -10.27 -6.76 16.94
CA ALA A 199 -8.82 -6.96 16.96
C ALA A 199 -8.27 -7.16 18.37
N TYR A 200 -8.80 -6.42 19.37
CA TYR A 200 -8.16 -6.28 20.68
C TYR A 200 -9.01 -6.78 21.86
N LEU A 201 -10.24 -7.28 21.65
CA LEU A 201 -11.07 -7.84 22.70
C LEU A 201 -11.38 -9.32 22.44
N ILE A 202 -11.42 -10.10 23.51
CA ILE A 202 -11.88 -11.48 23.53
C ILE A 202 -13.23 -11.46 24.25
N ILE A 203 -14.30 -11.71 23.51
CA ILE A 203 -15.68 -11.71 24.01
C ILE A 203 -16.22 -13.14 23.91
N GLU A 204 -16.69 -13.68 25.04
CA GLU A 204 -17.33 -14.99 25.11
C GLU A 204 -18.74 -14.83 25.68
N GLU A 205 -19.73 -15.46 25.05
CA GLU A 205 -21.15 -15.37 25.46
C GLU A 205 -21.70 -13.93 25.63
N GLY A 206 -21.09 -12.96 24.95
CA GLY A 206 -21.48 -11.54 25.02
C GLY A 206 -20.83 -10.74 26.15
N GLU A 207 -19.93 -11.35 26.92
CA GLU A 207 -19.19 -10.70 28.00
C GLU A 207 -17.72 -10.54 27.62
N LEU A 208 -17.12 -9.42 28.01
CA LEU A 208 -15.68 -9.20 27.84
C LEU A 208 -14.89 -10.11 28.79
N VAL A 209 -14.11 -11.03 28.22
CA VAL A 209 -13.30 -11.98 28.99
C VAL A 209 -11.86 -11.50 29.12
N ALA A 210 -11.28 -10.95 28.05
CA ALA A 210 -9.89 -10.48 28.04
C ALA A 210 -9.61 -9.47 26.93
N PHE A 211 -8.47 -8.80 27.02
CA PHE A 211 -7.88 -8.07 25.90
C PHE A 211 -7.02 -9.03 25.07
N ASN A 212 -7.17 -8.97 23.75
CA ASN A 212 -6.28 -9.66 22.83
C ASN A 212 -5.03 -8.82 22.57
N TYR A 213 -3.93 -9.20 23.22
CA TYR A 213 -2.59 -8.66 22.95
C TYR A 213 -1.79 -9.54 21.99
N GLY A 214 -2.34 -10.69 21.58
CA GLY A 214 -1.69 -11.70 20.75
C GLY A 214 -2.08 -11.63 19.28
N HIS A 215 -1.92 -12.75 18.58
CA HIS A 215 -2.11 -12.83 17.14
C HIS A 215 -3.58 -12.68 16.76
N TYR A 216 -3.89 -11.78 15.82
CA TYR A 216 -5.22 -11.66 15.23
C TYR A 216 -5.19 -12.22 13.80
N THR A 217 -5.53 -13.51 13.65
CA THR A 217 -5.32 -14.25 12.39
C THR A 217 -6.54 -14.30 11.47
N GLU A 218 -7.74 -14.04 11.99
CA GLU A 218 -9.01 -14.03 11.24
C GLU A 218 -8.94 -13.30 9.88
N PRO A 219 -8.30 -12.12 9.74
CA PRO A 219 -8.31 -11.40 8.47
C PRO A 219 -7.26 -11.88 7.46
N TYR A 220 -6.42 -12.88 7.79
CA TYR A 220 -5.30 -13.32 6.93
C TYR A 220 -5.72 -13.60 5.48
N PRO A 221 -6.74 -14.44 5.20
CA PRO A 221 -7.11 -14.75 3.82
C PRO A 221 -7.50 -13.50 3.02
N ARG A 222 -8.27 -12.61 3.63
CA ARG A 222 -8.71 -11.35 3.00
C ARG A 222 -7.52 -10.45 2.68
N ILE A 223 -6.56 -10.31 3.60
CA ILE A 223 -5.37 -9.47 3.41
C ILE A 223 -4.47 -10.08 2.33
N LEU A 224 -4.22 -11.39 2.38
CA LEU A 224 -3.42 -12.10 1.38
C LEU A 224 -4.07 -12.04 0.00
N PHE A 225 -5.39 -12.28 -0.10
CA PHE A 225 -6.14 -12.11 -1.34
C PHE A 225 -6.00 -10.69 -1.91
N SER A 226 -6.27 -9.67 -1.09
CA SER A 226 -6.30 -8.28 -1.54
C SER A 226 -4.92 -7.80 -1.96
N SER A 227 -3.88 -8.17 -1.21
CA SER A 227 -2.50 -7.81 -1.53
C SER A 227 -2.03 -8.50 -2.82
N MET A 228 -2.29 -9.80 -3.01
CA MET A 228 -2.01 -10.51 -4.25
C MET A 228 -2.76 -9.91 -5.44
N TYR A 229 -4.05 -9.59 -5.26
CA TYR A 229 -4.87 -8.95 -6.29
C TYR A 229 -4.25 -7.63 -6.78
N PHE A 230 -3.80 -6.76 -5.87
CA PHE A 230 -3.17 -5.50 -6.26
C PHE A 230 -1.78 -5.67 -6.90
N VAL A 231 -1.00 -6.69 -6.50
CA VAL A 231 0.24 -7.04 -7.22
C VAL A 231 -0.08 -7.47 -8.65
N LEU A 232 -1.05 -8.37 -8.83
CA LEU A 232 -1.44 -8.85 -10.15
C LEU A 232 -1.97 -7.73 -11.04
N LYS A 233 -2.76 -6.78 -10.49
CA LYS A 233 -3.20 -5.59 -11.22
C LYS A 233 -2.03 -4.70 -11.65
N ALA A 234 -1.06 -4.46 -10.77
CA ALA A 234 0.14 -3.72 -11.14
C ALA A 234 0.91 -4.43 -12.27
N ILE A 235 1.08 -5.74 -12.15
CA ILE A 235 1.72 -6.58 -13.16
C ILE A 235 1.00 -6.51 -14.50
N GLU A 236 -0.33 -6.59 -14.53
CA GLU A 236 -1.12 -6.46 -15.76
C GLU A 236 -0.82 -5.14 -16.48
N HIS A 237 -0.78 -4.02 -15.75
CA HIS A 237 -0.48 -2.70 -16.33
C HIS A 237 0.97 -2.58 -16.79
N VAL A 238 1.92 -3.12 -16.02
CA VAL A 238 3.33 -3.17 -16.40
C VAL A 238 3.53 -4.02 -17.64
N ASN A 239 2.84 -5.16 -17.74
CA ASN A 239 2.91 -6.04 -18.89
C ASN A 239 2.33 -5.37 -20.15
N GLU A 240 1.23 -4.61 -20.02
CA GLU A 240 0.67 -3.80 -21.11
C GLU A 240 1.67 -2.76 -21.62
N TYR A 241 2.46 -2.15 -20.73
CA TYR A 241 3.37 -1.07 -21.07
C TYR A 241 4.74 -1.55 -21.58
N PHE A 242 5.36 -2.51 -20.89
CA PHE A 242 6.72 -3.01 -21.20
C PHE A 242 6.73 -4.29 -22.04
N ASN A 243 5.57 -4.90 -22.30
CA ASN A 243 5.42 -6.12 -23.10
C ASN A 243 6.28 -7.30 -22.59
N VAL A 244 6.16 -7.60 -21.29
CA VAL A 244 6.99 -8.59 -20.56
C VAL A 244 6.51 -10.05 -20.78
N ASP A 245 5.33 -10.24 -21.37
CA ASP A 245 4.69 -11.51 -21.71
C ASP A 245 4.60 -12.54 -20.56
N LYS A 246 3.89 -12.16 -19.49
CA LYS A 246 3.68 -13.00 -18.28
C LYS A 246 2.24 -13.50 -18.10
N LYS A 247 1.49 -13.65 -19.19
CA LYS A 247 0.05 -13.95 -19.12
C LYS A 247 -0.24 -15.32 -18.53
N GLU A 248 0.54 -16.34 -18.90
CA GLU A 248 0.34 -17.72 -18.44
C GLU A 248 0.56 -17.84 -16.94
N GLU A 249 1.63 -17.25 -16.41
CA GLU A 249 1.94 -17.27 -14.98
C GLU A 249 0.87 -16.54 -14.16
N ILE A 250 0.36 -15.41 -14.67
CA ILE A 250 -0.76 -14.68 -14.05
C ILE A 250 -2.01 -15.58 -13.98
N GLU A 251 -2.37 -16.26 -15.07
CA GLU A 251 -3.53 -17.15 -15.11
C GLU A 251 -3.43 -18.32 -14.12
N ILE A 252 -2.23 -18.91 -13.97
CA ILE A 252 -1.97 -19.97 -13.01
C ILE A 252 -2.22 -19.47 -11.58
N ILE A 253 -1.68 -18.30 -11.23
CA ILE A 253 -1.86 -17.70 -9.91
C ILE A 253 -3.34 -17.40 -9.66
N VAL A 254 -4.04 -16.79 -10.63
CA VAL A 254 -5.47 -16.45 -10.50
C VAL A 254 -6.32 -17.70 -10.23
N LYS A 255 -6.06 -18.81 -10.92
CA LYS A 255 -6.73 -20.10 -10.66
C LYS A 255 -6.43 -20.62 -9.25
N GLY A 256 -5.19 -20.45 -8.78
CA GLY A 256 -4.78 -20.76 -7.41
C GLY A 256 -5.60 -19.96 -6.38
N ILE A 257 -5.71 -18.64 -6.57
CA ILE A 257 -6.49 -17.76 -5.68
C ILE A 257 -7.95 -18.18 -5.63
N GLN A 258 -8.56 -18.42 -6.80
CA GLN A 258 -9.96 -18.87 -6.90
C GLN A 258 -10.20 -20.20 -6.19
N SER A 259 -9.24 -21.12 -6.28
CA SER A 259 -9.33 -22.44 -5.64
C SER A 259 -9.26 -22.37 -4.11
N LEU A 260 -8.54 -21.39 -3.56
CA LEU A 260 -8.49 -21.16 -2.11
C LEU A 260 -9.76 -20.50 -1.60
N ASN A 261 -10.28 -19.50 -2.32
CA ASN A 261 -11.54 -18.83 -1.96
C ASN A 261 -12.76 -19.77 -1.99
N ALA A 262 -12.78 -20.76 -2.88
CA ALA A 262 -13.89 -21.71 -2.99
C ALA A 262 -13.96 -22.73 -1.83
N LYS A 263 -12.93 -22.79 -0.97
CA LYS A 263 -12.83 -23.73 0.16
C LYS A 263 -13.19 -23.09 1.51
N GLN A 264 -13.50 -21.79 1.53
CA GLN A 264 -13.96 -21.02 2.69
C GLN A 264 -15.48 -20.91 2.66
#